data_AF-S8D1J8-F1
#
_entry.id   AF-S8D1J8-F1
#
_cell.length_a   1.000
_cell.length_b   1.000
_cell.length_c   1.000
_cell.angle_alpha   90.00
_cell.angle_beta   90.00
_cell.angle_gamma   90.00
#
_symmetry.space_group_name_H-M   'P 1'
#
loop_
_entity.id
_entity.type
_entity.pdbx_description
1 polymer ?
#
loop_
_entity_poly.entity_id
_entity_poly.type
_entity_poly.pdbx_seq_one_letter_code
_entity_poly.pdbx_strand_id
1 'polypeptide(L)'
;NYSGWPLQDLEDMKTCYDGLLSAAAATANSAYEFSESLQEIGNSLLEKTVMHDTGETGEALSLLGRVQLELQKLFSNYRSQTISTVTNPSESLLTELRKVEELKLQCDEKRDLFEHIVGQLRGKGKPRHGKLEPFISEQLKSVREEYDEAARLFIFRVESLKEGQCRSLMTLAARHHSAQLNFFRSGLHSLEAVDVHIRNVIERQHITCEVSTSNYEDEGDDDRYNIKASGSGRLSFGYSLTKEAETEVCSSVI
;
A
#
# COMPACT_ATOMS: atom_id res chain seq x y z
N ASN A 1 -8.53 -36.52 -6.53
CA ASN A 1 -7.45 -35.96 -7.36
C ASN A 1 -7.16 -34.55 -6.87
N TYR A 2 -6.19 -34.40 -5.96
CA TYR A 2 -5.72 -33.10 -5.44
C TYR A 2 -4.43 -32.69 -6.17
N SER A 3 -4.35 -32.87 -7.49
CA SER A 3 -3.11 -32.71 -8.27
C SER A 3 -2.88 -31.29 -8.80
N GLY A 4 -3.75 -30.34 -8.45
CA GLY A 4 -3.64 -28.92 -8.78
C GLY A 4 -3.94 -28.09 -7.53
N TRP A 5 -3.07 -28.18 -6.53
CA TRP A 5 -3.21 -27.39 -5.31
C TRP A 5 -3.09 -25.89 -5.63
N PRO A 6 -3.80 -25.00 -4.93
CA PRO A 6 -3.74 -23.55 -5.13
C PRO A 6 -2.44 -22.92 -4.58
N LEU A 7 -1.30 -23.62 -4.66
CA LEU A 7 0.00 -23.09 -4.22
C LEU A 7 0.42 -21.86 -5.01
N GLN A 8 0.10 -21.84 -6.32
CA GLN A 8 0.44 -20.68 -7.14
C GLN A 8 -0.28 -19.43 -6.65
N ASP A 9 -1.57 -19.55 -6.33
CA ASP A 9 -2.36 -18.44 -5.81
C ASP A 9 -1.82 -17.94 -4.46
N LEU A 10 -1.40 -18.86 -3.58
CA LEU A 10 -0.80 -18.54 -2.30
C LEU A 10 0.52 -17.76 -2.48
N GLU A 11 1.39 -18.24 -3.38
CA GLU A 11 2.69 -17.61 -3.66
C GLU A 11 2.54 -16.26 -4.37
N ASP A 12 1.60 -16.13 -5.30
CA ASP A 12 1.29 -14.89 -6.01
C ASP A 12 0.76 -13.82 -5.04
N MET A 13 -0.17 -14.20 -4.15
CA MET A 13 -0.67 -13.31 -3.10
C MET A 13 0.45 -12.85 -2.17
N LYS A 14 1.31 -13.77 -1.74
CA LYS A 14 2.45 -13.48 -0.86
C LYS A 14 3.43 -12.51 -1.52
N THR A 15 3.87 -12.82 -2.72
CA THR A 15 4.77 -11.97 -3.52
C THR A 15 4.21 -10.57 -3.71
N CYS A 16 2.89 -10.47 -3.97
CA CYS A 16 2.21 -9.18 -4.10
C CYS A 16 2.27 -8.36 -2.81
N TYR A 17 1.92 -8.94 -1.66
CA TYR A 17 1.92 -8.20 -0.39
C TYR A 17 3.32 -7.91 0.14
N ASP A 18 4.29 -8.80 -0.08
CA ASP A 18 5.70 -8.54 0.26
C ASP A 18 6.26 -7.39 -0.58
N GLY A 19 5.93 -7.34 -1.89
CA GLY A 19 6.28 -6.22 -2.76
C GLY A 19 5.69 -4.89 -2.29
N LEU A 20 4.41 -4.89 -1.91
CA LEU A 20 3.75 -3.70 -1.33
C LEU A 20 4.38 -3.28 -0.01
N LEU A 21 4.69 -4.23 0.87
CA LEU A 21 5.32 -3.97 2.16
C LEU A 21 6.71 -3.35 1.98
N SER A 22 7.51 -3.88 1.06
CA SER A 22 8.83 -3.35 0.72
C SER A 22 8.76 -1.92 0.17
N ALA A 23 7.85 -1.68 -0.79
CA ALA A 23 7.63 -0.36 -1.37
C ALA A 23 7.13 0.66 -0.33
N ALA A 24 6.23 0.25 0.57
CA ALA A 24 5.74 1.09 1.65
C ALA A 24 6.85 1.45 2.66
N ALA A 25 7.72 0.49 2.99
CA ALA A 25 8.88 0.71 3.85
C ALA A 25 9.87 1.71 3.22
N ALA A 26 10.20 1.53 1.94
CA ALA A 26 11.04 2.47 1.21
C ALA A 26 10.43 3.89 1.20
N THR A 27 9.14 4.00 0.90
CA THR A 27 8.40 5.27 0.93
C THR A 27 8.44 5.93 2.30
N ALA A 28 8.19 5.17 3.37
CA ALA A 28 8.21 5.67 4.74
C ALA A 28 9.59 6.14 5.18
N ASN A 29 10.66 5.44 4.76
CA ASN A 29 12.04 5.82 5.06
C ASN A 29 12.45 7.09 4.30
N SER A 30 12.15 7.17 3.00
CA SER A 30 12.42 8.39 2.23
C SER A 30 11.66 9.59 2.77
N ALA A 31 10.40 9.41 3.20
CA ALA A 31 9.64 10.48 3.83
C ALA A 31 10.25 10.93 5.17
N TYR A 32 10.84 10.01 5.94
CA TYR A 32 11.58 10.34 7.15
C TYR A 32 12.84 11.15 6.84
N GLU A 33 13.69 10.67 5.93
CA GLU A 33 14.94 11.35 5.56
C GLU A 33 14.69 12.75 4.99
N PHE A 34 13.63 12.91 4.18
CA PHE A 34 13.23 14.21 3.66
C PHE A 34 12.74 15.14 4.78
N SER A 35 11.97 14.61 5.73
CA SER A 35 11.53 15.35 6.93
C SER A 35 12.72 15.86 7.75
N GLU A 36 13.73 15.04 8.00
CA GLU A 36 14.94 15.46 8.73
C GLU A 36 15.68 16.56 7.96
N SER A 37 15.84 16.40 6.64
CA SER A 37 16.50 17.41 5.79
C SER A 37 15.75 18.74 5.81
N LEU A 38 14.42 18.72 5.73
CA LEU A 38 13.58 19.93 5.86
C LEU A 38 13.73 20.59 7.22
N GLN A 39 13.84 19.80 8.29
CA GLN A 39 14.06 20.33 9.64
C GLN A 39 15.38 21.09 9.73
N GLU A 40 16.46 20.51 9.19
CA GLU A 40 17.79 21.12 9.17
C GLU A 40 17.80 22.42 8.36
N ILE A 41 17.21 22.42 7.16
CA ILE A 41 17.09 23.64 6.34
C ILE A 41 16.26 24.70 7.06
N GLY A 42 15.12 24.29 7.63
CA GLY A 42 14.23 25.19 8.37
C GLY A 42 14.94 25.87 9.53
N ASN A 43 15.64 25.11 10.35
CA ASN A 43 16.42 25.63 11.48
C ASN A 43 17.55 26.54 11.00
N SER A 44 18.29 26.16 9.96
CA SER A 44 19.38 26.98 9.42
C SER A 44 18.91 28.35 8.94
N LEU A 45 17.75 28.43 8.28
CA LEU A 45 17.15 29.69 7.83
C LEU A 45 16.68 30.55 9.01
N LEU A 46 16.10 29.93 10.04
CA LEU A 46 15.66 30.62 11.26
C LEU A 46 16.84 31.14 12.09
N GLU A 47 17.92 30.37 12.23
CA GLU A 47 19.14 30.81 12.90
C GLU A 47 19.78 32.00 12.19
N LYS A 48 19.83 31.97 10.85
CA LYS A 48 20.33 33.11 10.05
C LYS A 48 19.48 34.37 10.18
N THR A 49 18.18 34.22 10.43
CA THR A 49 17.29 35.35 10.71
C THR A 49 17.72 36.09 11.98
N VAL A 50 18.18 35.38 13.01
CA VAL A 50 18.65 35.98 14.27
C VAL A 50 19.94 36.80 14.07
N MET A 51 20.75 36.45 13.06
CA MET A 51 22.00 37.13 12.74
C MET A 51 21.83 38.36 11.82
N HIS A 52 20.78 38.40 11.00
CA HIS A 52 20.49 39.50 10.08
C HIS A 52 19.38 40.40 10.64
N ASP A 53 19.81 41.45 11.34
CA ASP A 53 18.99 42.42 12.05
C ASP A 53 17.87 43.04 11.19
N THR A 54 16.62 42.71 11.54
CA THR A 54 15.35 43.47 11.38
C THR A 54 14.92 44.06 10.03
N GLY A 55 15.47 43.61 8.90
CA GLY A 55 15.01 43.98 7.55
C GLY A 55 14.03 43.00 6.87
N GLU A 56 13.55 43.35 5.68
CA GLU A 56 12.69 42.49 4.83
C GLU A 56 13.35 41.13 4.52
N THR A 57 14.68 41.07 4.45
CA THR A 57 15.44 39.81 4.27
C THR A 57 15.28 38.87 5.46
N GLY A 58 15.30 39.40 6.69
CA GLY A 58 15.12 38.59 7.90
C GLY A 58 13.70 38.02 7.98
N GLU A 59 12.69 38.82 7.63
CA GLU A 59 11.30 38.35 7.56
C GLU A 59 11.12 37.25 6.50
N ALA A 60 11.70 37.43 5.30
CA ALA A 60 11.67 36.43 4.24
C ALA A 60 12.35 35.12 4.66
N LEU A 61 13.54 35.18 5.27
CA LEU A 61 14.24 34.00 5.79
C LEU A 61 13.44 33.30 6.90
N SER A 62 12.78 34.07 7.76
CA SER A 62 11.89 33.52 8.80
C SER A 62 10.70 32.78 8.20
N LEU A 63 10.02 33.36 7.21
CA LEU A 63 8.90 32.73 6.51
C LEU A 63 9.33 31.48 5.76
N LEU A 64 10.47 31.52 5.06
CA LEU A 64 11.04 30.36 4.39
C LEU A 64 11.43 29.25 5.37
N GLY A 65 12.03 29.60 6.51
CA GLY A 65 12.37 28.62 7.54
C GLY A 65 11.13 27.96 8.14
N ARG A 66 10.10 28.76 8.46
CA ARG A 66 8.83 28.25 8.98
C ARG A 66 8.11 27.34 7.99
N VAL A 67 8.08 27.68 6.70
CA VAL A 67 7.41 26.82 5.71
C VAL A 67 8.14 25.48 5.57
N GLN A 68 9.48 25.42 5.69
CA GLN A 68 10.19 24.13 5.74
C GLN A 68 9.75 23.27 6.94
N LEU A 69 9.58 23.88 8.12
CA LEU A 69 9.09 23.16 9.31
C LEU A 69 7.64 22.69 9.16
N GLU A 70 6.79 23.43 8.45
CA GLU A 70 5.43 22.96 8.13
C GLU A 70 5.45 21.80 7.13
N LEU A 71 6.28 21.88 6.08
CA LEU A 71 6.48 20.75 5.15
C LEU A 71 7.03 19.51 5.87
N GLN A 72 7.94 19.70 6.83
CA GLN A 72 8.49 18.63 7.65
C GLN A 72 7.39 17.86 8.39
N LYS A 73 6.46 18.58 9.04
CA LYS A 73 5.29 17.96 9.70
C LYS A 73 4.42 17.20 8.70
N LEU A 74 4.23 17.73 7.49
CA LEU A 74 3.45 17.05 6.45
C LEU A 74 4.11 15.74 6.01
N PHE A 75 5.43 15.70 5.82
CA PHE A 75 6.17 14.48 5.51
C PHE A 75 6.11 13.46 6.65
N SER A 76 6.27 13.92 7.89
CA SER A 76 6.13 13.07 9.09
C SER A 76 4.72 12.45 9.18
N ASN A 77 3.68 13.24 8.91
CA ASN A 77 2.31 12.75 8.87
C ASN A 77 2.07 11.79 7.68
N TYR A 78 2.59 12.09 6.49
CA TYR A 78 2.48 11.21 5.32
C TYR A 78 3.16 9.85 5.55
N ARG A 79 4.31 9.83 6.24
CA ARG A 79 4.95 8.59 6.70
C ARG A 79 4.02 7.79 7.62
N SER A 80 3.42 8.42 8.62
CA SER A 80 2.47 7.76 9.53
C SER A 80 1.25 7.21 8.78
N GLN A 81 0.73 7.97 7.80
CA GLN A 81 -0.36 7.54 6.94
C GLN A 81 0.05 6.34 6.06
N THR A 82 1.27 6.33 5.49
CA THR A 82 1.78 5.19 4.71
C THR A 82 1.84 3.91 5.55
N ILE A 83 2.32 4.02 6.79
CA ILE A 83 2.39 2.89 7.72
C ILE A 83 0.97 2.35 8.03
N SER A 84 0.06 3.24 8.40
CA SER A 84 -1.31 2.84 8.78
C SER A 84 -2.17 2.36 7.60
N THR A 85 -1.93 2.85 6.38
CA THR A 85 -2.76 2.56 5.21
C THR A 85 -2.23 1.43 4.32
N VAL A 86 -0.91 1.18 4.32
CA VAL A 86 -0.28 0.17 3.47
C VAL A 86 0.50 -0.85 4.28
N THR A 87 1.41 -0.44 5.16
CA THR A 87 2.29 -1.36 5.92
C THR A 87 1.48 -2.29 6.83
N ASN A 88 0.72 -1.76 7.79
CA ASN A 88 0.02 -2.59 8.78
C ASN A 88 -1.01 -3.54 8.12
N PRO A 89 -1.82 -3.10 7.13
CA PRO A 89 -2.71 -4.02 6.43
C PRO A 89 -1.97 -5.11 5.64
N SER A 90 -0.84 -4.79 4.99
CA SER A 90 -0.05 -5.77 4.24
C SER A 90 0.56 -6.81 5.18
N GLU A 91 1.10 -6.40 6.34
CA GLU A 91 1.62 -7.31 7.37
C GLU A 91 0.52 -8.22 7.94
N SER A 92 -0.68 -7.68 8.16
CA SER A 92 -1.83 -8.48 8.60
C SER A 92 -2.21 -9.53 7.56
N LEU A 93 -2.23 -9.19 6.27
CA LEU A 93 -2.53 -10.12 5.19
C LEU A 93 -1.45 -11.20 5.05
N LEU A 94 -0.17 -10.83 5.15
CA LEU A 94 0.95 -11.77 5.17
C LEU A 94 0.87 -12.72 6.37
N THR A 95 0.43 -12.23 7.53
CA THR A 95 0.21 -13.07 8.71
C THR A 95 -0.90 -14.08 8.49
N GLU A 96 -1.99 -13.70 7.80
CA GLU A 96 -3.03 -14.64 7.39
C GLU A 96 -2.51 -15.68 6.40
N LEU A 97 -1.69 -15.29 5.41
CA LEU A 97 -1.07 -16.23 4.47
C LEU A 97 -0.14 -17.23 5.17
N ARG A 98 0.63 -16.80 6.19
CA ARG A 98 1.44 -17.72 7.01
C ARG A 98 0.61 -18.77 7.73
N LYS A 99 -0.60 -18.42 8.20
CA LYS A 99 -1.53 -19.41 8.79
C LYS A 99 -2.00 -20.42 7.74
N VAL A 100 -2.12 -20.02 6.48
CA VAL A 100 -2.49 -20.91 5.38
C VAL A 100 -1.34 -21.86 5.03
N GLU A 101 -0.09 -21.39 5.08
CA GLU A 101 1.10 -22.24 4.97
C GLU A 101 1.15 -23.30 6.09
N GLU A 102 0.76 -22.94 7.31
CA GLU A 102 0.64 -23.90 8.42
C GLU A 102 -0.48 -24.93 8.20
N LEU A 103 -1.65 -24.50 7.71
CA LEU A 103 -2.74 -25.43 7.35
C LEU A 103 -2.31 -26.41 6.25
N LYS A 104 -1.49 -25.93 5.30
CA LYS A 104 -0.89 -26.78 4.28
C LYS A 104 0.00 -27.84 4.89
N LEU A 105 0.88 -27.45 5.82
CA LEU A 105 1.79 -28.36 6.50
C LEU A 105 1.00 -29.47 7.22
N GLN A 106 -0.04 -29.12 7.96
CA GLN A 106 -0.90 -30.08 8.65
C GLN A 106 -1.63 -31.02 7.67
N CYS A 107 -2.01 -30.51 6.50
CA CYS A 107 -2.60 -31.33 5.44
C CYS A 107 -1.59 -32.32 4.85
N ASP A 108 -0.37 -31.85 4.59
CA ASP A 108 0.73 -32.68 4.07
C ASP A 108 1.12 -33.79 5.08
N GLU A 109 1.21 -33.48 6.38
CA GLU A 109 1.47 -34.47 7.45
C GLU A 109 0.39 -35.56 7.51
N LYS A 110 -0.89 -35.18 7.45
CA LYS A 110 -2.00 -36.13 7.45
C LYS A 110 -2.06 -36.97 6.19
N ARG A 111 -1.69 -36.41 5.03
CA ARG A 111 -1.54 -37.17 3.79
C ARG A 111 -0.48 -38.25 3.95
N ASP A 112 0.68 -37.89 4.49
CA ASP A 112 1.80 -38.82 4.63
C ASP A 112 1.46 -39.96 5.61
N LEU A 113 0.73 -39.68 6.70
CA LEU A 113 0.18 -40.70 7.59
C LEU A 113 -0.82 -41.63 6.89
N PHE A 114 -1.74 -41.07 6.11
CA PHE A 114 -2.69 -41.85 5.31
C PHE A 114 -1.98 -42.77 4.32
N GLU A 115 -1.03 -42.23 3.56
CA GLU A 115 -0.22 -42.99 2.60
C GLU A 115 0.60 -44.08 3.26
N HIS A 116 1.13 -43.82 4.47
CA HIS A 116 1.84 -44.82 5.26
C HIS A 116 0.94 -46.02 5.63
N ILE A 117 -0.26 -45.77 6.16
CA ILE A 117 -1.21 -46.84 6.54
C ILE A 117 -1.67 -47.63 5.29
N VAL A 118 -1.95 -46.92 4.18
CA VAL A 118 -2.28 -47.55 2.90
C VAL A 118 -1.11 -48.41 2.38
N GLY A 119 0.12 -47.93 2.51
CA GLY A 119 1.34 -48.65 2.16
C GLY A 119 1.52 -49.93 2.98
N GLN A 120 1.28 -49.87 4.30
CA GLN A 120 1.33 -51.05 5.16
C GLN A 120 0.30 -52.12 4.76
N LEU A 121 -0.90 -51.70 4.34
CA LEU A 121 -1.95 -52.59 3.85
C LEU A 121 -1.58 -53.27 2.53
N ARG A 122 -0.91 -52.55 1.61
CA ARG A 122 -0.46 -53.08 0.32
C ARG A 122 0.77 -53.98 0.44
N GLY A 123 1.69 -53.68 1.38
CA GLY A 123 2.92 -54.43 1.61
C GLY A 123 2.73 -55.73 2.42
N LYS A 124 1.71 -55.80 3.29
CA LYS A 124 1.31 -57.05 3.96
C LYS A 124 0.42 -57.87 3.01
N GLY A 125 1.03 -58.68 2.16
CA GLY A 125 0.31 -59.66 1.35
C GLY A 125 -0.65 -60.51 2.20
N LYS A 126 -1.88 -60.70 1.70
CA LYS A 126 -2.98 -61.57 2.19
C LYS A 126 -2.87 -62.03 3.66
N PRO A 127 -3.52 -61.34 4.62
CA PRO A 127 -3.40 -61.68 6.04
C PRO A 127 -4.15 -62.98 6.38
N ARG A 128 -3.42 -63.98 6.89
CA ARG A 128 -3.98 -65.14 7.58
C ARG A 128 -4.41 -64.74 9.01
N HIS A 129 -5.47 -63.94 9.22
CA HIS A 129 -6.23 -63.85 10.50
C HIS A 129 -7.34 -62.78 10.44
N GLY A 130 -8.61 -63.19 10.50
CA GLY A 130 -9.80 -62.33 10.31
C GLY A 130 -10.24 -61.47 11.52
N LYS A 131 -9.36 -61.16 12.47
CA LYS A 131 -9.70 -60.34 13.67
C LYS A 131 -9.03 -58.96 13.71
N LEU A 132 -7.93 -58.78 12.96
CA LEU A 132 -7.19 -57.51 12.87
C LEU A 132 -7.71 -56.59 11.75
N GLU A 133 -8.44 -57.17 10.81
CA GLU A 133 -8.96 -56.55 9.59
C GLU A 133 -10.03 -55.46 9.84
N PRO A 134 -10.98 -55.63 10.80
CA PRO A 134 -11.95 -54.56 11.12
C PRO A 134 -11.28 -53.34 11.75
N PHE A 135 -10.30 -53.57 12.63
CA PHE A 135 -9.58 -52.51 13.35
C PHE A 135 -8.73 -51.65 12.42
N ILE A 136 -7.97 -52.26 11.51
CA ILE A 136 -7.18 -51.52 10.51
C ILE A 136 -8.10 -50.78 9.52
N SER A 137 -9.27 -51.35 9.18
CA SER A 137 -10.25 -50.68 8.34
C SER A 137 -10.85 -49.43 9.03
N GLU A 138 -11.09 -49.48 10.33
CA GLU A 138 -11.64 -48.35 11.09
C GLU A 138 -10.60 -47.24 11.31
N GLN A 139 -9.35 -47.62 11.63
CA GLN A 139 -8.23 -46.69 11.70
C GLN A 139 -7.97 -45.98 10.35
N LEU A 140 -8.03 -46.71 9.23
CA LEU A 140 -7.86 -46.13 7.90
C LEU A 140 -8.96 -45.11 7.57
N LYS A 141 -10.21 -45.38 7.96
CA LYS A 141 -11.33 -44.44 7.79
C LYS A 141 -11.10 -43.16 8.57
N SER A 142 -10.72 -43.27 9.85
CA SER A 142 -10.43 -42.11 10.70
C SER A 142 -9.34 -41.21 10.11
N VAL A 143 -8.20 -41.80 9.72
CA VAL A 143 -7.07 -41.03 9.17
C VAL A 143 -7.43 -40.41 7.81
N ARG A 144 -8.25 -41.07 7.01
CA ARG A 144 -8.77 -40.51 5.75
C ARG A 144 -9.68 -39.31 5.99
N GLU A 145 -10.58 -39.39 6.97
CA GLU A 145 -11.49 -38.30 7.33
C GLU A 145 -10.72 -37.09 7.84
N GLU A 146 -9.70 -37.29 8.68
CA GLU A 146 -8.84 -36.22 9.18
C GLU A 146 -8.04 -35.51 8.07
N TYR A 147 -7.51 -36.28 7.11
CA TYR A 147 -6.83 -35.75 5.93
C TYR A 147 -7.81 -34.96 5.04
N ASP A 148 -8.97 -35.53 4.72
CA ASP A 148 -10.00 -34.89 3.90
C ASP A 148 -10.46 -33.56 4.53
N GLU A 149 -10.60 -33.51 5.87
CA GLU A 149 -10.96 -32.29 6.58
C GLU A 149 -9.86 -31.23 6.52
N ALA A 150 -8.59 -31.61 6.75
CA ALA A 150 -7.47 -30.68 6.65
C ALA A 150 -7.32 -30.12 5.22
N ALA A 151 -7.52 -30.96 4.20
CA ALA A 151 -7.49 -30.54 2.80
C ALA A 151 -8.62 -29.54 2.49
N ARG A 152 -9.85 -29.80 2.95
CA ARG A 152 -10.99 -28.89 2.78
C ARG A 152 -10.72 -27.53 3.42
N LEU A 153 -10.24 -27.51 4.67
CA LEU A 153 -9.93 -26.27 5.38
C LEU A 153 -8.85 -25.45 4.67
N PHE A 154 -7.78 -26.10 4.23
CA PHE A 154 -6.71 -25.44 3.47
C PHE A 154 -7.22 -24.83 2.17
N ILE A 155 -7.93 -25.61 1.34
CA ILE A 155 -8.43 -25.18 0.03
C ILE A 155 -9.40 -24.00 0.21
N PHE A 156 -10.39 -24.15 1.09
CA PHE A 156 -11.38 -23.11 1.37
C PHE A 156 -10.71 -21.80 1.81
N ARG A 157 -9.65 -21.89 2.62
CA ARG A 157 -8.98 -20.70 3.12
C ARG A 157 -8.20 -19.96 2.02
N VAL A 158 -7.52 -20.69 1.13
CA VAL A 158 -6.83 -20.09 -0.02
C VAL A 158 -7.84 -19.42 -0.96
N GLU A 159 -8.93 -20.10 -1.28
CA GLU A 159 -10.00 -19.58 -2.15
C GLU A 159 -10.63 -18.31 -1.57
N SER A 160 -10.98 -18.33 -0.28
CA SER A 160 -11.56 -17.17 0.41
C SER A 160 -10.61 -15.96 0.43
N LEU A 161 -9.31 -16.18 0.63
CA LEU A 161 -8.33 -15.10 0.58
C LEU A 161 -8.16 -14.54 -0.83
N LYS A 162 -8.14 -15.41 -1.85
CA LYS A 162 -8.04 -15.01 -3.25
C LYS A 162 -9.24 -14.19 -3.69
N GLU A 163 -10.45 -14.62 -3.33
CA GLU A 163 -11.70 -13.88 -3.61
C GLU A 163 -11.67 -12.47 -2.99
N GLY A 164 -11.13 -12.34 -1.77
CA GLY A 164 -10.98 -11.06 -1.08
C GLY A 164 -9.81 -10.19 -1.53
N GLN A 165 -8.90 -10.69 -2.37
CA GLN A 165 -7.63 -10.03 -2.68
C GLN A 165 -7.85 -8.70 -3.40
N CYS A 166 -8.64 -8.68 -4.46
CA CYS A 166 -8.87 -7.46 -5.25
C CYS A 166 -9.43 -6.32 -4.39
N ARG A 167 -10.43 -6.63 -3.54
CA ARG A 167 -11.03 -5.65 -2.63
C ARG A 167 -10.02 -5.12 -1.60
N SER A 168 -9.17 -6.00 -1.08
CA SER A 168 -8.12 -5.62 -0.14
C SER A 168 -7.12 -4.67 -0.79
N LEU A 169 -6.59 -5.03 -1.96
CA LEU A 169 -5.68 -4.19 -2.74
C LEU A 169 -6.27 -2.82 -3.08
N MET A 170 -7.52 -2.80 -3.57
CA MET A 170 -8.23 -1.55 -3.86
C MET A 170 -8.39 -0.67 -2.63
N THR A 171 -8.63 -1.27 -1.46
CA THR A 171 -8.77 -0.52 -0.20
C THR A 171 -7.44 0.13 0.20
N LEU A 172 -6.33 -0.62 0.10
CA LEU A 172 -4.99 -0.09 0.38
C LEU A 172 -4.65 1.05 -0.59
N ALA A 173 -4.85 0.84 -1.89
CA ALA A 173 -4.58 1.82 -2.93
C ALA A 173 -5.39 3.10 -2.77
N ALA A 174 -6.71 3.00 -2.52
CA ALA A 174 -7.58 4.16 -2.33
C ALA A 174 -7.21 4.98 -1.09
N ARG A 175 -6.85 4.30 0.02
CA ARG A 175 -6.41 4.96 1.26
C ARG A 175 -5.07 5.67 1.07
N HIS A 176 -4.11 5.01 0.42
CA HIS A 176 -2.81 5.61 0.12
C HIS A 176 -2.95 6.80 -0.83
N HIS A 177 -3.76 6.67 -1.88
CA HIS A 177 -4.08 7.77 -2.79
C HIS A 177 -4.67 8.98 -2.04
N SER A 178 -5.60 8.75 -1.11
CA SER A 178 -6.17 9.81 -0.29
C SER A 178 -5.12 10.50 0.60
N ALA A 179 -4.19 9.73 1.18
CA ALA A 179 -3.07 10.25 1.95
C ALA A 179 -2.14 11.12 1.09
N GLN A 180 -1.77 10.65 -0.09
CA GLN A 180 -0.96 11.40 -1.06
C GLN A 180 -1.64 12.71 -1.45
N LEU A 181 -2.93 12.65 -1.79
CA LEU A 181 -3.69 13.81 -2.23
C LEU A 181 -3.77 14.87 -1.12
N ASN A 182 -3.99 14.45 0.12
CA ASN A 182 -3.98 15.33 1.28
C ASN A 182 -2.60 15.95 1.51
N PHE A 183 -1.55 15.14 1.43
CA PHE A 183 -0.15 15.56 1.58
C PHE A 183 0.22 16.65 0.55
N PHE A 184 0.02 16.39 -0.74
CA PHE A 184 0.37 17.35 -1.80
C PHE A 184 -0.47 18.63 -1.73
N ARG A 185 -1.79 18.53 -1.49
CA ARG A 185 -2.64 19.73 -1.36
C ARG A 185 -2.21 20.60 -0.18
N SER A 186 -1.89 19.99 0.96
CA SER A 186 -1.43 20.72 2.14
C SER A 186 -0.05 21.34 1.90
N GLY A 187 0.85 20.62 1.22
CA GLY A 187 2.18 21.11 0.88
C GLY A 187 2.14 22.31 -0.06
N LEU A 188 1.34 22.22 -1.13
CA LEU A 188 1.11 23.32 -2.07
C LEU A 188 0.55 24.54 -1.34
N HIS A 189 -0.49 24.36 -0.53
CA HIS A 189 -1.09 25.45 0.24
C HIS A 189 -0.06 26.15 1.16
N SER A 190 0.80 25.38 1.85
CA SER A 190 1.85 25.94 2.69
C SER A 190 2.87 26.78 1.91
N LEU A 191 3.24 26.33 0.69
CA LEU A 191 4.16 27.06 -0.18
C LEU A 191 3.52 28.33 -0.79
N GLU A 192 2.29 28.23 -1.28
CA GLU A 192 1.55 29.37 -1.84
C GLU A 192 1.32 30.48 -0.81
N ALA A 193 1.15 30.13 0.46
CA ALA A 193 0.95 31.09 1.55
C ALA A 193 2.15 32.06 1.72
N VAL A 194 3.36 31.67 1.32
CA VAL A 194 4.56 32.51 1.41
C VAL A 194 5.00 33.08 0.06
N ASP A 195 4.55 32.50 -1.06
CA ASP A 195 5.01 32.81 -2.43
C ASP A 195 4.98 34.30 -2.78
N VAL A 196 3.86 34.99 -2.53
CA VAL A 196 3.72 36.43 -2.85
C VAL A 196 4.76 37.29 -2.11
N HIS A 197 4.99 37.00 -0.83
CA HIS A 197 5.97 37.75 -0.04
C HIS A 197 7.39 37.50 -0.54
N ILE A 198 7.73 36.24 -0.81
CA ILE A 198 9.06 35.86 -1.30
C ILE A 198 9.33 36.44 -2.68
N ARG A 199 8.36 36.41 -3.60
CA ARG A 199 8.50 37.02 -4.93
C ARG A 199 8.81 38.51 -4.86
N ASN A 200 8.08 39.25 -4.02
CA ASN A 200 8.33 40.69 -3.83
C ASN A 200 9.75 40.96 -3.31
N VAL A 201 10.24 40.13 -2.38
CA VAL A 201 11.60 40.26 -1.84
C VAL A 201 12.66 39.93 -2.90
N ILE A 202 12.45 38.88 -3.70
CA ILE A 202 13.32 38.51 -4.83
C ILE A 202 13.44 39.68 -5.83
N GLU A 203 12.31 40.28 -6.22
CA GLU A 203 12.27 41.41 -7.15
C GLU A 203 13.01 42.64 -6.59
N ARG A 204 12.75 43.01 -5.32
CA ARG A 204 13.38 44.16 -4.67
C ARG A 204 14.87 43.99 -4.45
N GLN A 205 15.31 42.76 -4.19
CA GLN A 205 16.73 42.45 -3.97
C GLN A 205 17.47 42.09 -5.25
N HIS A 206 16.81 42.17 -6.41
CA HIS A 206 17.37 41.78 -7.71
C HIS A 206 18.02 40.39 -7.68
N ILE A 207 17.41 39.45 -6.95
CA ILE A 207 17.88 38.07 -6.87
C ILE A 207 17.45 37.36 -8.15
N THR A 208 18.41 36.87 -8.93
CA THR A 208 18.10 36.06 -10.11
C THR A 208 17.60 34.69 -9.66
N CYS A 209 16.31 34.44 -9.81
CA CYS A 209 15.72 33.12 -9.60
C CYS A 209 15.51 32.44 -10.95
N GLU A 210 16.52 31.70 -11.42
CA GLU A 210 16.36 30.82 -12.58
C GLU A 210 15.65 29.55 -12.12
N VAL A 211 14.32 29.61 -12.02
CA VAL A 211 13.51 28.39 -12.07
C VAL A 211 13.17 28.19 -13.53
N SER A 212 13.91 27.30 -14.19
CA SER A 212 13.49 26.74 -15.48
C SER A 212 12.16 26.06 -15.25
N THR A 213 11.08 26.81 -15.44
CA THR A 213 9.79 26.22 -15.78
C THR A 213 10.03 25.56 -17.13
N SER A 214 10.48 24.31 -17.06
CA SER A 214 10.39 23.38 -18.18
C SER A 214 8.92 23.37 -18.54
N ASN A 215 8.55 24.21 -19.50
CA ASN A 215 7.34 24.07 -20.26
C ASN A 215 7.29 22.58 -20.59
N TYR A 216 6.28 21.89 -20.06
CA TYR A 216 5.87 20.64 -20.65
C TYR A 216 5.37 21.04 -22.03
N GLU A 217 6.30 21.11 -22.99
CA GLU A 217 6.00 21.22 -24.41
C GLU A 217 5.27 19.93 -24.75
N ASP A 218 3.95 20.02 -24.61
CA ASP A 218 2.98 19.16 -25.24
C ASP A 218 3.21 19.29 -26.74
N GLU A 219 3.92 18.31 -27.32
CA GLU A 219 3.88 18.06 -28.76
C GLU A 219 2.46 17.59 -29.11
N GLY A 220 1.54 18.55 -29.17
CA GLY A 220 0.11 18.37 -29.37
C GLY A 220 -0.51 19.63 -29.93
N ASP A 221 -0.35 19.79 -31.24
CA ASP A 221 -0.99 20.79 -32.09
C ASP A 221 -2.52 20.84 -31.86
N ASP A 222 -3.05 21.91 -31.24
CA ASP A 222 -4.28 22.57 -31.72
C ASP A 222 -4.41 24.00 -31.17
N ASP A 223 -5.03 24.81 -32.01
CA ASP A 223 -5.11 26.25 -32.07
C ASP A 223 -5.64 27.00 -30.82
N ARG A 224 -4.97 28.13 -30.57
CA ARG A 224 -5.55 29.42 -30.10
C ARG A 224 -6.38 29.41 -28.82
N TYR A 225 -5.77 29.79 -27.68
CA TYR A 225 -6.28 30.90 -26.87
C TYR A 225 -5.14 31.63 -26.14
N ASN A 226 -4.90 32.87 -26.58
CA ASN A 226 -4.00 33.83 -25.96
C ASN A 226 -4.58 34.27 -24.61
N ILE A 227 -4.11 33.71 -23.50
CA ILE A 227 -4.45 34.20 -22.16
C ILE A 227 -3.35 35.16 -21.71
N LYS A 228 -3.61 36.46 -21.93
CA LYS A 228 -2.93 37.54 -21.23
C LYS A 228 -3.02 37.31 -19.73
N ALA A 229 -1.85 37.27 -19.09
CA ALA A 229 -1.71 37.33 -17.64
C ALA A 229 -2.48 38.54 -17.09
N SER A 230 -3.56 38.27 -16.36
CA SER A 230 -4.29 39.28 -15.59
C SER A 230 -5.26 38.59 -14.62
N GLY A 231 -4.85 38.52 -13.35
CA GLY A 231 -5.77 38.57 -12.22
C GLY A 231 -6.37 37.24 -11.75
N SER A 232 -5.91 36.81 -10.57
CA SER A 232 -6.72 36.19 -9.50
C SER A 232 -7.74 35.13 -9.95
N GLY A 233 -7.31 33.87 -10.04
CA GLY A 233 -8.19 32.73 -10.24
C GLY A 233 -7.97 31.68 -9.15
N ARG A 234 -8.83 31.68 -8.13
CA ARG A 234 -9.00 30.55 -7.19
C ARG A 234 -9.14 29.25 -7.98
N LEU A 235 -8.22 28.30 -7.81
CA LEU A 235 -8.40 26.93 -8.29
C LEU A 235 -9.45 26.23 -7.42
N SER A 236 -10.71 26.35 -7.83
CA SER A 236 -11.82 25.60 -7.27
C SER A 236 -11.88 24.24 -7.97
N PHE A 237 -11.27 23.21 -7.39
CA PHE A 237 -11.48 21.82 -7.81
C PHE A 237 -12.88 21.35 -7.38
N GLY A 238 -13.89 21.66 -8.19
CA GLY A 238 -15.24 21.13 -8.03
C GLY A 238 -15.33 19.72 -8.62
N TYR A 239 -15.34 18.70 -7.78
CA TYR A 239 -15.87 17.40 -8.16
C TYR A 239 -17.40 17.46 -8.06
N SER A 240 -18.07 17.56 -9.20
CA SER A 240 -19.52 17.40 -9.28
C SER A 240 -19.86 15.94 -8.94
N LEU A 241 -20.55 15.75 -7.81
CA LEU A 241 -21.36 14.57 -7.55
C LEU A 241 -22.48 14.53 -8.58
N THR A 242 -22.45 13.56 -9.50
CA THR A 242 -23.66 13.10 -10.19
C THR A 242 -24.05 11.75 -9.60
N LYS A 243 -25.11 11.77 -8.79
CA LYS A 243 -25.88 10.60 -8.40
C LYS A 243 -26.87 10.24 -9.52
N GLU A 244 -27.16 8.93 -9.59
CA GLU A 244 -28.27 8.24 -10.27
C GLU A 244 -28.17 8.12 -11.80
N ALA A 245 -28.40 6.97 -12.43
CA ALA A 245 -28.62 5.56 -12.06
C ALA A 245 -28.25 4.76 -13.34
N GLU A 246 -27.78 3.51 -13.27
CA GLU A 246 -28.66 2.37 -13.53
C GLU A 246 -27.97 1.08 -13.12
N THR A 247 -28.76 0.23 -12.48
CA THR A 247 -28.51 -1.15 -12.12
C THR A 247 -28.17 -2.02 -13.33
N GLU A 248 -27.06 -2.76 -13.28
CA GLU A 248 -26.97 -4.02 -14.02
C GLU A 248 -26.62 -5.17 -13.07
N VAL A 249 -27.53 -6.13 -13.11
CA VAL A 249 -27.65 -7.32 -12.31
C VAL A 249 -26.61 -8.33 -12.76
N CYS A 250 -25.83 -8.88 -11.83
CA CYS A 250 -25.21 -10.20 -12.05
C CYS A 250 -25.80 -11.20 -11.04
N SER A 251 -27.08 -11.51 -11.26
CA SER A 251 -27.66 -12.83 -11.07
C SER A 251 -27.22 -13.63 -12.30
N SER A 252 -26.64 -14.81 -12.26
CA SER A 252 -26.95 -16.03 -11.52
C SER A 252 -25.77 -17.02 -11.79
N VAL A 253 -25.55 -18.12 -11.08
CA VAL A 253 -26.37 -19.34 -11.08
C VAL A 253 -25.78 -20.31 -10.02
N ILE A 254 -26.68 -20.80 -9.16
CA ILE A 254 -26.74 -22.08 -8.41
C ILE A 254 -25.45 -22.60 -7.75
#